data_AF-A0A511WT34-F1
#
_entry.id   AF-A0A511WT34-F1
#
_cell.length_a   1.000
_cell.length_b   1.000
_cell.length_c   1.000
_cell.angle_alpha   90.00
_cell.angle_beta   90.00
_cell.angle_gamma   90.00
#
_symmetry.space_group_name_H-M   'P 1'
#
loop_
_entity.id
_entity.type
_entity.pdbx_description
1 polymer ?
#
loop_
_entity_poly.entity_id
_entity_poly.type
_entity_poly.pdbx_seq_one_letter_code
_entity_poly.pdbx_strand_id
1 'polypeptide(L)'
;MAQVEFYSFIATMCYLFLVSALLFFIFYKIAMLSPNKRLKNIFLFFMSLLLRIPFKPVEVTGHQRLSLPRVWKEVWKYALAVFFVTIWYLTALYFAQIQIEEFKSS
;
A
#
# COMPACT_ATOMS: atom_id res chain seq x y z
N MET A 1 27.74 3.32 13.85
CA MET A 1 26.65 4.32 13.79
C MET A 1 26.14 4.56 12.37
N ALA A 2 26.94 5.14 11.45
CA ALA A 2 26.52 5.46 10.07
C ALA A 2 25.94 4.26 9.27
N GLN A 3 26.46 3.04 9.51
CA GLN A 3 25.98 1.84 8.83
C GLN A 3 24.57 1.41 9.28
N VAL A 4 24.23 1.54 10.57
CA VAL A 4 22.90 1.19 11.11
C VAL A 4 21.85 2.21 10.65
N GLU A 5 22.23 3.49 10.57
CA GLU A 5 21.39 4.55 10.01
C GLU A 5 21.10 4.31 8.52
N PHE A 6 22.13 3.90 7.75
CA PHE A 6 21.97 3.55 6.34
C PHE A 6 21.02 2.36 6.12
N TYR A 7 21.16 1.28 6.90
CA TYR A 7 20.24 0.14 6.82
C TYR A 7 18.82 0.49 7.28
N SER A 8 18.67 1.33 8.29
CA SER A 8 17.36 1.82 8.75
C SER A 8 16.68 2.67 7.68
N PHE A 9 17.44 3.51 6.97
CA PHE A 9 16.95 4.28 5.83
C PHE A 9 16.46 3.37 4.71
N ILE A 10 17.24 2.35 4.33
CA ILE A 10 16.82 1.37 3.31
C ILE A 10 15.55 0.64 3.76
N ALA A 11 15.48 0.17 5.00
CA ALA A 11 14.29 -0.50 5.54
C ALA A 11 13.05 0.42 5.49
N THR A 12 13.22 1.72 5.78
CA THR A 12 12.16 2.72 5.67
C THR A 12 11.69 2.88 4.23
N MET A 13 12.61 2.96 3.26
CA MET A 13 12.26 3.08 1.84
C MET A 13 11.54 1.84 1.32
N CYS A 14 12.01 0.64 1.69
CA CYS A 14 11.34 -0.63 1.37
C CYS A 14 9.93 -0.68 1.97
N TYR A 15 9.77 -0.26 3.22
CA TYR A 15 8.47 -0.20 3.90
C TYR A 15 7.51 0.76 3.17
N LEU A 16 7.95 1.99 2.90
CA LEU A 16 7.15 3.00 2.20
C LEU A 16 6.74 2.51 0.81
N PHE A 17 7.64 1.87 0.07
CA PHE A 17 7.33 1.30 -1.23
C PHE A 17 6.26 0.20 -1.14
N LEU A 18 6.44 -0.78 -0.24
CA LEU A 18 5.51 -1.89 -0.06
C LEU A 18 4.12 -1.41 0.38
N VAL A 19 4.06 -0.52 1.36
CA VAL A 19 2.78 0.02 1.87
C VAL A 19 2.09 0.84 0.79
N SER A 20 2.82 1.68 0.05
CA SER A 20 2.24 2.47 -1.05
C SER A 20 1.65 1.56 -2.13
N ALA A 21 2.36 0.48 -2.51
CA ALA A 21 1.86 -0.48 -3.48
C ALA A 21 0.61 -1.23 -2.97
N LEU A 22 0.59 -1.66 -1.71
CA LEU A 22 -0.57 -2.34 -1.12
C LEU A 22 -1.78 -1.42 -1.00
N LEU A 23 -1.58 -0.18 -0.56
CA LEU A 23 -2.64 0.84 -0.52
C LEU A 23 -3.19 1.13 -1.92
N PHE A 24 -2.31 1.26 -2.91
CA PHE A 24 -2.69 1.42 -4.31
C PHE A 24 -3.63 0.29 -4.79
N PHE A 25 -3.30 -0.97 -4.47
CA PHE A 25 -4.16 -2.12 -4.77
C PHE A 25 -5.51 -2.09 -4.03
N ILE A 26 -5.50 -1.73 -2.74
CA ILE A 26 -6.73 -1.60 -1.94
C ILE A 26 -7.66 -0.57 -2.58
N PHE A 27 -7.14 0.63 -2.84
CA PHE A 27 -7.93 1.70 -3.43
C PHE A 27 -8.43 1.34 -4.84
N TYR A 28 -7.63 0.61 -5.63
CA TYR A 28 -8.06 0.11 -6.93
C TYR A 28 -9.26 -0.84 -6.84
N LYS A 29 -9.24 -1.79 -5.89
CA LYS A 29 -10.37 -2.69 -5.67
C LYS A 29 -11.62 -1.94 -5.19
N ILE A 30 -11.46 -0.95 -4.32
CA ILE A 30 -12.55 -0.09 -3.83
C ILE A 30 -13.15 0.74 -4.98
N ALA A 31 -12.31 1.34 -5.82
CA ALA A 31 -12.77 2.14 -6.96
C ALA A 31 -13.56 1.29 -7.96
N MET A 32 -13.07 0.09 -8.29
CA MET A 32 -13.78 -0.84 -9.19
C MET A 32 -15.18 -1.23 -8.68
N LEU A 33 -15.37 -1.29 -7.36
CA LEU A 33 -16.66 -1.55 -6.75
C LEU A 33 -17.61 -0.36 -6.71
N SER A 34 -17.08 0.86 -6.68
CA SER A 34 -17.92 2.03 -6.44
C SER A 34 -19.03 2.12 -7.49
N PRO A 35 -20.31 2.22 -7.08
CA PRO A 35 -21.40 2.45 -8.02
C PRO A 35 -21.31 3.86 -8.62
N ASN A 36 -20.48 4.74 -8.05
CA ASN A 36 -20.33 6.12 -8.48
C ASN A 36 -19.31 6.22 -9.64
N LYS A 37 -19.82 6.53 -10.84
CA LYS A 37 -19.02 6.74 -12.06
C LYS A 37 -17.95 7.84 -11.91
N ARG A 38 -18.26 8.93 -11.19
CA ARG A 38 -17.28 10.01 -10.96
C ARG A 38 -16.10 9.52 -10.13
N LEU A 39 -16.37 8.76 -9.07
CA LEU A 39 -15.32 8.22 -8.20
C LEU A 39 -14.41 7.25 -8.96
N LYS A 40 -14.98 6.37 -9.78
CA LYS A 40 -14.24 5.48 -10.69
C LYS A 40 -13.32 6.23 -11.64
N ASN A 41 -13.83 7.26 -12.30
CA ASN A 41 -13.07 8.02 -13.28
C ASN A 41 -11.98 8.89 -12.64
N ILE A 42 -12.26 9.53 -11.50
CA ILE A 42 -11.25 10.27 -10.72
C ILE A 42 -10.12 9.32 -10.32
N PHE A 43 -10.48 8.14 -9.85
CA PHE A 43 -9.51 7.16 -9.40
C PHE A 43 -8.67 6.59 -10.55
N LEU A 44 -9.29 6.22 -11.67
CA LEU A 44 -8.59 5.80 -12.88
C LEU A 44 -7.70 6.91 -13.46
N PHE A 45 -8.11 8.17 -13.31
CA PHE A 45 -7.29 9.32 -13.70
C PHE A 45 -6.03 9.40 -12.83
N PHE A 46 -6.17 9.32 -11.50
CA PHE A 46 -5.00 9.26 -10.61
C PHE A 46 -4.11 8.05 -10.91
N MET A 47 -4.68 6.87 -11.19
CA MET A 47 -3.90 5.70 -11.60
C MET A 47 -3.19 5.89 -12.94
N SER A 48 -3.83 6.53 -13.90
CA SER A 48 -3.22 6.84 -15.21
C SER A 48 -2.04 7.79 -15.07
N LEU A 49 -2.15 8.77 -14.16
CA LEU A 49 -1.08 9.72 -13.84
C LEU A 49 0.10 9.02 -13.17
N LEU A 50 -0.18 8.16 -12.18
CA LEU A 50 0.83 7.45 -11.39
C LEU A 50 1.57 6.37 -12.22
N LEU A 51 0.84 5.61 -13.04
CA LEU A 51 1.40 4.50 -13.83
C LEU A 51 1.85 4.94 -15.23
N ARG A 52 1.62 6.21 -15.62
CA ARG A 52 1.82 6.73 -16.99
C ARG A 52 1.12 5.88 -18.07
N ILE A 53 -0.05 5.33 -17.75
CA ILE A 53 -0.86 4.54 -18.68
C ILE A 53 -1.91 5.45 -19.31
N PRO A 54 -2.26 5.31 -20.60
CA PRO A 54 -3.33 6.09 -21.22
C PRO A 54 -4.65 5.91 -20.47
N PHE A 55 -5.22 7.03 -20.01
CA PHE A 55 -6.53 7.05 -19.37
C PHE A 55 -7.62 6.62 -20.36
N LYS A 56 -8.36 5.56 -20.02
CA LYS A 56 -9.58 5.16 -20.73
C LYS A 56 -10.77 5.33 -19.78
N PRO A 57 -11.73 6.22 -20.09
CA PRO A 57 -12.91 6.38 -19.25
C PRO A 57 -13.70 5.08 -19.21
N VAL A 58 -14.11 4.65 -18.02
CA VAL A 58 -14.94 3.44 -17.89
C VAL A 58 -16.38 3.80 -18.23
N GLU A 59 -16.85 3.25 -19.35
CA GLU A 59 -18.27 3.12 -19.60
C GLU A 59 -18.84 2.12 -18.61
N VAL A 60 -19.97 2.46 -17.98
CA VAL A 60 -20.59 1.63 -16.95
C VAL A 60 -21.18 0.41 -17.65
N THR A 61 -20.38 -0.61 -17.91
CA THR A 61 -20.87 -1.89 -18.41
C THR A 61 -21.73 -2.52 -17.32
N GLY A 62 -23.01 -2.68 -17.64
CA GLY A 62 -23.97 -3.35 -16.78
C GLY A 62 -23.56 -4.80 -16.50
N HIS A 63 -24.02 -5.28 -15.34
CA HIS A 63 -24.21 -6.70 -15.01
C HIS A 63 -23.07 -7.56 -14.45
N GLN A 64 -22.03 -6.97 -13.85
CA GLN A 64 -21.26 -7.72 -12.84
C GLN A 64 -21.16 -6.92 -11.54
N ARG A 65 -22.23 -6.95 -10.73
CA ARG A 65 -22.11 -6.69 -9.30
C ARG A 65 -21.26 -7.81 -8.70
N LEU A 66 -19.95 -7.63 -8.65
CA LEU A 66 -19.10 -8.37 -7.71
C LEU A 66 -19.77 -8.24 -6.34
N SER A 67 -20.10 -9.36 -5.71
CA SER A 67 -20.77 -9.35 -4.41
C SER A 67 -19.88 -8.62 -3.41
N LEU A 68 -20.42 -7.59 -2.77
CA LEU A 68 -19.79 -6.85 -1.66
C LEU A 68 -18.95 -7.75 -0.72
N PRO A 69 -19.44 -8.93 -0.27
CA PRO A 69 -18.65 -9.82 0.58
C PRO A 69 -17.37 -10.37 -0.07
N ARG A 70 -17.35 -10.67 -1.37
CA ARG A 70 -16.15 -11.17 -2.06
C ARG A 70 -15.06 -10.11 -2.11
N VAL A 71 -15.42 -8.85 -2.26
CA VAL A 71 -14.42 -7.77 -2.30
C VAL A 71 -14.01 -7.31 -0.92
N TRP A 72 -14.90 -7.33 0.08
CA TRP A 72 -14.49 -7.16 1.47
C TRP A 72 -13.42 -8.19 1.85
N LYS A 73 -13.61 -9.45 1.46
CA LYS A 73 -12.60 -10.51 1.66
C LYS A 73 -11.28 -10.20 0.94
N GLU A 74 -11.32 -9.67 -0.28
CA GLU A 74 -10.11 -9.27 -1.01
C GLU A 74 -9.41 -8.08 -0.33
N VAL A 75 -10.13 -7.00 -0.02
CA VAL A 75 -9.58 -5.82 0.68
C VAL A 75 -8.99 -6.22 2.03
N TRP A 76 -9.65 -7.10 2.77
CA TRP A 76 -9.17 -7.57 4.06
C TRP A 76 -7.83 -8.31 3.96
N LYS A 77 -7.60 -9.10 2.90
CA LYS A 77 -6.29 -9.75 2.67
C LYS A 77 -5.17 -8.73 2.53
N TYR A 78 -5.38 -7.68 1.75
CA TYR A 78 -4.38 -6.64 1.57
C TYR A 78 -4.20 -5.78 2.83
N ALA A 79 -5.28 -5.51 3.57
CA ALA A 79 -5.20 -4.82 4.87
C ALA A 79 -4.39 -5.65 5.89
N LEU A 80 -4.60 -6.97 5.92
CA LEU A 80 -3.82 -7.89 6.74
C LEU A 80 -2.34 -7.90 6.32
N ALA A 81 -2.05 -7.87 5.02
CA ALA A 81 -0.69 -7.76 4.50
C ALA A 81 -0.01 -6.45 4.93
N VAL A 82 -0.71 -5.32 4.86
CA VAL A 82 -0.20 -4.03 5.38
C VAL A 82 0.12 -4.16 6.87
N PHE A 83 -0.78 -4.74 7.66
CA PHE A 83 -0.57 -4.96 9.09
C PHE A 83 0.71 -5.78 9.37
N PHE A 84 0.92 -6.90 8.66
CA PHE A 84 2.14 -7.69 8.81
C PHE A 84 3.41 -6.94 8.40
N VAL A 85 3.36 -6.19 7.29
CA VAL A 85 4.50 -5.37 6.83
C VAL A 85 4.83 -4.26 7.84
N THR A 86 3.82 -3.66 8.46
CA THR A 86 4.00 -2.67 9.53
C THR A 86 4.61 -3.28 10.79
N ILE A 87 4.15 -4.46 11.22
CA ILE A 87 4.77 -5.16 12.37
C ILE A 87 6.24 -5.45 12.08
N TRP A 88 6.54 -6.03 10.91
CA TRP A 88 7.91 -6.33 10.51
C TRP A 88 8.81 -5.09 10.55
N TYR A 89 8.32 -3.97 10.02
CA TYR A 89 9.07 -2.71 10.01
C TYR A 89 9.32 -2.17 11.43
N LEU A 90 8.30 -2.20 12.30
CA LEU A 90 8.46 -1.77 13.70
C LEU A 90 9.47 -2.64 14.45
N THR A 91 9.44 -3.95 14.24
CA THR A 91 10.42 -4.87 14.81
C THR A 91 11.83 -4.56 14.30
N ALA A 92 12.01 -4.29 13.01
CA ALA A 92 13.29 -3.91 12.43
C ALA A 92 13.84 -2.59 13.04
N LEU A 93 12.97 -1.59 13.22
CA LEU A 93 13.35 -0.34 13.89
C LEU A 93 13.74 -0.56 15.36
N TYR A 94 13.01 -1.41 16.07
CA TYR A 94 13.32 -1.72 17.47
C TYR A 94 14.73 -2.33 17.61
N PHE A 95 15.08 -3.31 16.78
CA PHE A 95 16.43 -3.89 16.79
C PHE A 95 17.51 -2.87 16.38
N ALA A 96 17.21 -2.00 15.42
CA ALA A 96 18.14 -0.94 15.03
C ALA A 96 18.42 0.04 16.18
N GLN A 97 17.40 0.39 16.97
CA GLN A 97 17.56 1.24 18.16
C GLN A 97 18.44 0.58 19.23
N ILE A 98 18.20 -0.71 19.53
CA ILE A 98 19.05 -1.47 20.47
C ILE A 98 20.52 -1.43 20.03
N GLN A 99 20.79 -1.68 18.75
CA GLN A 99 22.16 -1.62 18.24
C GLN A 99 22.78 -0.23 18.38
N ILE A 100 22.02 0.84 18.11
CA ILE A 100 22.51 2.22 18.26
C ILE A 100 22.86 2.53 19.72
N GLU A 101 22.06 2.07 20.68
CA GLU A 101 22.32 2.23 22.11
C GLU A 101 23.55 1.44 22.56
N GLU A 102 23.72 0.22 22.07
CA GLU A 102 24.89 -0.63 22.35
C GLU A 102 26.17 0.03 21.82
N PHE A 103 26.14 0.62 20.62
CA PHE A 103 27.27 1.37 20.06
C PHE A 103 27.58 2.69 20.79
N LYS A 104 26.62 3.29 21.51
CA LYS A 104 26.84 4.53 22.28
C LYS A 104 27.35 4.27 23.70
N SER A 105 27.07 3.09 24.23
CA SER A 105 27.41 2.71 25.61
C SER A 105 28.75 1.98 25.73
N SER A 106 29.31 1.51 24.60
CA SER A 106 30.71 1.06 24.47
C SER A 106 31.64 2.20 24.09
#